data_AF-J2NXL8-F1
#
_entry.id   AF-J2NXL8-F1
#
_cell.length_a   1.000
_cell.length_b   1.000
_cell.length_c   1.000
_cell.angle_alpha   90.00
_cell.angle_beta   90.00
_cell.angle_gamma   90.00
#
_symmetry.space_group_name_H-M   'P 1'
#
loop_
_entity.id
_entity.type
_entity.pdbx_description
1 polymer ?
#
loop_
_entity_poly.entity_id
_entity_poly.type
_entity_poly.pdbx_seq_one_letter_code
_entity_poly.pdbx_strand_id
1 'polypeptide(L)'
;MILLCVLRKSVVRMLPFIAQLRQPIIRAIVYLSGRLFMQTLDEVSVSAPATKSGLRLLLLPLVILAGMGLSVEAGLLGPLGVQVGHLWATLSIFGVGSAILFLLLLFAGPQKGPALTDLPRWQLIGGFLGPMYVVVLTLATPHIGIAMTMIAILSGQVGKSVLIDHFGWFGATRKKVNAERWLALGVIVVALVLIARG
;
A
#
# COMPACT_ATOMS: atom_id res chain seq x y z
N MET A 1 4.26 -17.48 -4.87
CA MET A 1 5.50 -18.13 -5.37
C MET A 1 5.50 -18.26 -6.89
N ILE A 2 4.40 -18.72 -7.53
CA ILE A 2 4.31 -18.84 -8.99
C ILE A 2 4.48 -17.51 -9.74
N LEU A 3 3.77 -16.43 -9.38
CA LEU A 3 3.91 -15.12 -10.03
C LEU A 3 5.34 -14.53 -9.87
N LEU A 4 5.92 -14.64 -8.67
CA LEU A 4 7.32 -14.28 -8.41
C LEU A 4 8.29 -15.12 -9.26
N CYS A 5 8.02 -16.42 -9.43
CA CYS A 5 8.82 -17.31 -10.26
C CYS A 5 8.68 -16.95 -11.75
N VAL A 6 7.48 -16.60 -12.22
CA VAL A 6 7.22 -16.12 -13.59
C VAL A 6 7.92 -14.78 -13.83
N LEU A 7 7.79 -13.81 -12.93
CA LEU A 7 8.47 -12.51 -13.01
C LEU A 7 9.99 -12.66 -13.00
N ARG A 8 10.53 -13.51 -12.10
CA ARG A 8 11.95 -13.83 -12.05
C ARG A 8 12.43 -14.43 -13.36
N LYS A 9 11.67 -15.38 -13.92
CA LYS A 9 11.99 -16.04 -15.20
C LYS A 9 11.93 -15.07 -16.39
N SER A 10 10.98 -14.14 -16.39
CA SER A 10 10.87 -13.08 -17.39
C SER A 10 12.05 -12.10 -17.34
N VAL A 11 12.50 -11.71 -16.14
CA VAL A 11 13.64 -10.80 -15.97
C VAL A 11 14.96 -11.46 -16.35
N VAL A 12 15.19 -12.72 -15.95
CA VAL A 12 16.38 -13.49 -16.40
C VAL A 12 16.41 -13.64 -17.92
N ARG A 13 15.24 -13.77 -18.56
CA ARG A 13 15.14 -13.88 -20.02
C ARG A 13 15.48 -12.59 -20.76
N MET A 14 15.38 -11.43 -20.11
CA MET A 14 15.75 -10.14 -20.68
C MET A 14 17.24 -9.79 -20.53
N LEU A 15 17.98 -10.43 -19.62
CA LEU A 15 19.42 -10.19 -19.43
C LEU A 15 20.28 -10.21 -20.71
N PRO A 16 20.14 -11.21 -21.63
CA PRO A 16 20.91 -11.22 -22.87
C PRO A 16 20.58 -10.05 -23.80
N PHE A 17 19.34 -9.54 -23.78
CA PHE A 17 18.92 -8.39 -24.57
C PHE A 17 19.53 -7.08 -24.05
N ILE A 18 19.65 -6.96 -22.72
CA ILE A 18 20.28 -5.80 -22.05
C ILE A 18 21.79 -5.77 -22.35
N ALA A 19 22.43 -6.92 -22.52
CA ALA A 19 23.85 -7.02 -22.86
C ALA A 19 24.18 -6.47 -24.27
N GLN A 20 23.18 -6.35 -25.14
CA GLN A 20 23.32 -5.95 -26.54
C GLN A 20 23.14 -4.43 -26.76
N LEU A 21 22.80 -3.66 -25.71
CA LEU A 21 22.67 -2.21 -25.76
C LEU A 21 24.04 -1.54 -26.01
N ARG A 22 24.14 -0.75 -27.09
CA ARG A 22 25.35 -0.05 -27.54
C ARG A 22 25.73 1.16 -26.67
N GLN A 23 24.77 1.72 -25.92
CA GLN A 23 24.96 2.91 -25.08
C GLN A 23 25.29 2.51 -23.63
N PRO A 24 26.47 2.87 -23.08
CA PRO A 24 26.91 2.41 -21.76
C PRO A 24 26.02 2.93 -20.62
N ILE A 25 25.47 4.15 -20.76
CA ILE A 25 24.58 4.77 -19.76
C ILE A 25 23.24 4.03 -19.68
N ILE A 26 22.62 3.74 -20.83
CA ILE A 26 21.33 3.05 -20.89
C ILE A 26 21.47 1.62 -20.35
N ARG A 27 22.59 0.95 -20.68
CA ARG A 27 22.89 -0.39 -20.17
C ARG A 27 23.03 -0.41 -18.64
N ALA A 28 23.70 0.58 -18.06
CA ALA A 28 23.83 0.71 -16.60
C ALA A 28 22.48 0.94 -15.92
N ILE A 29 21.63 1.82 -16.46
CA ILE A 29 20.29 2.12 -15.91
C ILE A 29 19.40 0.88 -15.92
N VAL A 30 19.35 0.15 -17.04
CA VAL A 30 18.50 -1.03 -17.19
C VAL A 30 19.01 -2.18 -16.32
N TYR A 31 20.33 -2.34 -16.19
CA TYR A 31 20.92 -3.37 -15.32
C TYR A 31 20.67 -3.07 -13.84
N LEU A 32 20.83 -1.81 -13.41
CA LEU A 32 20.57 -1.38 -12.04
C LEU A 32 19.09 -1.56 -11.69
N SER A 33 18.19 -1.14 -12.59
CA SER A 33 16.75 -1.35 -12.45
C SER A 33 16.37 -2.84 -12.33
N GLY A 34 16.96 -3.69 -13.19
CA GLY A 34 16.76 -5.13 -13.15
C GLY A 34 17.29 -5.79 -11.87
N ARG A 35 18.44 -5.31 -11.36
CA ARG A 35 19.04 -5.78 -10.10
C ARG A 35 18.19 -5.39 -8.89
N LEU A 36 17.75 -4.13 -8.81
CA LEU A 36 16.81 -3.66 -7.79
C LEU A 36 15.52 -4.48 -7.79
N PHE A 37 14.97 -4.74 -8.98
CA PHE A 37 13.77 -5.55 -9.12
C PHE A 37 13.98 -6.98 -8.60
N MET A 38 15.10 -7.62 -8.94
CA MET A 38 15.45 -8.95 -8.44
C MET A 38 15.62 -9.00 -6.92
N GLN A 39 16.33 -8.03 -6.32
CA GLN A 39 16.44 -7.93 -4.86
C GLN A 39 15.08 -7.75 -4.20
N THR A 40 14.19 -6.99 -4.84
CA THR A 40 12.81 -6.80 -4.35
C THR A 40 12.02 -8.11 -4.41
N LEU A 41 12.14 -8.88 -5.50
CA LEU A 41 11.50 -10.19 -5.62
C LEU A 41 12.03 -11.18 -4.57
N ASP A 42 13.33 -11.19 -4.32
CA ASP A 42 13.94 -12.07 -3.33
C ASP A 42 13.49 -11.69 -1.90
N GLU A 43 13.47 -10.39 -1.55
CA GLU A 43 12.90 -9.91 -0.27
C GLU A 43 11.43 -10.32 -0.08
N VAL A 44 10.61 -10.15 -1.11
CA VAL A 44 9.19 -10.50 -1.09
C VAL A 44 9.01 -12.02 -0.98
N SER A 45 9.89 -12.82 -1.59
CA SER A 45 9.85 -14.28 -1.51
C SER A 45 10.16 -14.81 -0.11
N VAL A 46 11.13 -14.20 0.59
CA VAL A 46 11.55 -14.57 1.95
C VAL A 46 10.52 -14.11 3.00
N SER A 47 9.85 -12.98 2.76
CA SER A 47 8.90 -12.40 3.71
C SER A 47 7.49 -12.99 3.66
N ALA A 48 7.15 -13.70 2.58
CA ALA A 48 5.80 -14.17 2.37
C ALA A 48 5.60 -15.55 3.03
N PRO A 49 4.74 -15.69 4.06
CA PRO A 49 4.48 -16.98 4.73
C PRO A 49 4.05 -18.02 3.70
N ALA A 50 4.42 -19.30 3.86
CA ALA A 50 4.18 -20.39 2.90
C ALA A 50 2.67 -20.66 2.65
N THR A 51 1.98 -19.73 1.98
CA THR A 51 0.60 -19.83 1.54
C THR A 51 0.57 -20.56 0.22
N LYS A 52 -0.42 -21.45 0.05
CA LYS A 52 -0.68 -22.18 -1.21
C LYS A 52 -0.64 -21.19 -2.37
N SER A 53 0.14 -21.51 -3.41
CA SER A 53 0.38 -20.61 -4.54
C SER A 53 -0.89 -20.13 -5.23
N GLY A 54 -1.97 -20.93 -5.23
CA GLY A 54 -3.28 -20.54 -5.75
C GLY A 54 -3.98 -19.45 -4.93
N LEU A 55 -3.88 -19.48 -3.59
CA LEU A 55 -4.50 -18.47 -2.73
C LEU A 55 -3.85 -17.09 -2.91
N ARG A 56 -2.52 -17.05 -3.10
CA ARG A 56 -1.83 -15.78 -3.40
C ARG A 56 -2.28 -15.17 -4.73
N LEU A 57 -2.55 -16.00 -5.74
CA LEU A 57 -3.07 -15.56 -7.04
C LEU A 57 -4.50 -15.03 -6.95
N LEU A 58 -5.30 -15.51 -6.00
CA LEU A 58 -6.66 -15.00 -5.75
C LEU A 58 -6.67 -13.74 -4.89
N LEU A 59 -5.80 -13.63 -3.89
CA LEU A 59 -5.73 -12.47 -2.99
C LEU A 59 -5.18 -11.21 -3.67
N LEU A 60 -4.25 -11.36 -4.62
CA LEU A 60 -3.63 -10.22 -5.31
C LEU A 60 -4.64 -9.31 -6.03
N PRO A 61 -5.52 -9.83 -6.91
CA PRO A 61 -6.54 -9.02 -7.55
C PRO A 61 -7.54 -8.45 -6.53
N LEU A 62 -7.84 -9.17 -5.45
CA LEU A 62 -8.76 -8.69 -4.42
C LEU A 62 -8.19 -7.46 -3.68
N VAL A 63 -6.89 -7.47 -3.37
CA VAL A 63 -6.19 -6.31 -2.77
C VAL A 63 -6.12 -5.15 -3.75
N ILE A 64 -5.93 -5.41 -5.05
CA ILE A 64 -5.97 -4.37 -6.09
C ILE A 64 -7.37 -3.74 -6.16
N LEU A 65 -8.42 -4.56 -6.18
CA LEU A 65 -9.80 -4.09 -6.17
C LEU A 65 -10.12 -3.28 -4.91
N ALA A 66 -9.62 -3.70 -3.74
CA ALA A 66 -9.74 -2.92 -2.51
C ALA A 66 -9.04 -1.55 -2.62
N GLY A 67 -7.84 -1.49 -3.22
CA GLY A 67 -7.14 -0.23 -3.50
C GLY A 67 -7.88 0.67 -4.49
N MET A 68 -8.51 0.10 -5.52
CA MET A 68 -9.40 0.84 -6.42
C MET A 68 -10.61 1.42 -5.66
N GLY A 69 -11.15 0.66 -4.70
CA GLY A 69 -12.19 1.12 -3.79
C GLY A 69 -11.81 2.40 -3.03
N LEU A 70 -10.58 2.51 -2.53
CA LEU A 70 -10.08 3.73 -1.86
C LEU A 70 -10.08 4.96 -2.79
N SER A 71 -9.82 4.76 -4.08
CA SER A 71 -9.85 5.86 -5.06
C SER A 71 -11.28 6.32 -5.34
N VAL A 72 -12.22 5.38 -5.41
CA VAL A 72 -13.66 5.67 -5.55
C VAL A 72 -14.17 6.38 -4.30
N GLU A 73 -13.77 5.92 -3.11
CA GLU A 73 -14.09 6.53 -1.83
C GLU A 73 -13.66 8.00 -1.82
N ALA A 74 -12.41 8.31 -2.17
CA ALA A 74 -11.94 9.69 -2.24
C ALA A 74 -12.76 10.57 -3.21
N GLY A 75 -13.13 10.03 -4.37
CA GLY A 75 -13.94 10.75 -5.35
C GLY A 75 -15.37 11.02 -4.90
N LEU A 76 -15.94 10.15 -4.07
CA LEU A 76 -17.28 10.34 -3.50
C LEU A 76 -17.24 11.23 -2.25
N LEU A 77 -16.27 11.02 -1.36
CA LEU A 77 -16.23 11.65 -0.05
C LEU A 77 -15.85 13.12 -0.09
N GLY A 78 -14.94 13.52 -0.97
CA GLY A 78 -14.57 14.93 -1.13
C GLY A 78 -15.79 15.81 -1.41
N PRO A 79 -16.52 15.58 -2.52
CA PRO A 79 -17.74 16.33 -2.83
C PRO A 79 -18.86 16.18 -1.79
N LEU A 80 -19.02 14.99 -1.21
CA LEU A 80 -20.03 14.75 -0.17
C LEU A 80 -19.74 15.60 1.08
N GLY A 81 -18.47 15.70 1.49
CA GLY A 81 -18.04 16.52 2.61
C GLY A 81 -18.33 18.01 2.44
N VAL A 82 -18.29 18.52 1.21
CA VAL A 82 -18.66 19.91 0.89
C VAL A 82 -20.17 20.13 1.02
N GLN A 83 -21.00 19.13 0.71
CA GLN A 83 -22.47 19.25 0.70
C GLN A 83 -23.11 19.08 2.08
N VAL A 84 -22.70 18.05 2.84
CA VAL A 84 -23.31 17.71 4.15
C VAL A 84 -22.40 18.03 5.34
N GLY A 85 -21.18 18.49 5.08
CA GLY A 85 -20.16 18.73 6.10
C GLY A 85 -19.22 17.54 6.29
N HIS A 86 -17.92 17.82 6.31
CA HIS A 86 -16.83 16.83 6.34
C HIS A 86 -16.96 15.82 7.49
N LEU A 87 -17.34 16.26 8.69
CA LEU A 87 -17.52 15.39 9.85
C LEU A 87 -18.77 14.51 9.74
N TRP A 88 -19.88 15.05 9.22
CA TRP A 88 -21.11 14.28 8.99
C TRP A 88 -20.94 13.23 7.89
N ALA A 89 -20.25 13.58 6.80
CA ALA A 89 -19.90 12.64 5.74
C ALA A 89 -19.02 11.49 6.29
N THR A 90 -17.99 11.83 7.08
CA THR A 90 -17.10 10.83 7.70
C THR A 90 -17.85 9.94 8.69
N LEU A 91 -18.69 10.52 9.56
CA LEU A 91 -19.49 9.76 10.51
C LEU A 91 -20.46 8.80 9.80
N SER A 92 -21.09 9.25 8.72
CA SER A 92 -22.02 8.45 7.94
C SER A 92 -21.34 7.23 7.30
N ILE A 93 -20.19 7.41 6.64
CA ILE A 93 -19.50 6.29 5.98
C ILE A 93 -18.94 5.28 6.99
N PHE A 94 -18.39 5.75 8.11
CA PHE A 94 -17.98 4.85 9.20
C PHE A 94 -19.17 4.18 9.88
N GLY A 95 -20.29 4.89 10.03
CA GLY A 95 -21.53 4.34 10.58
C GLY A 95 -22.07 3.20 9.73
N VAL A 96 -22.19 3.41 8.41
CA VAL A 96 -22.62 2.38 7.47
C VAL A 96 -21.63 1.21 7.44
N GLY A 97 -20.32 1.50 7.36
CA GLY A 97 -19.28 0.47 7.40
C GLY A 97 -19.31 -0.36 8.68
N SER A 98 -19.50 0.29 9.83
CA SER A 98 -19.63 -0.37 11.13
C SER A 98 -20.90 -1.22 11.21
N ALA A 99 -22.03 -0.73 10.68
CA ALA A 99 -23.28 -1.48 10.66
C ALA A 99 -23.17 -2.75 9.79
N ILE A 100 -22.54 -2.65 8.62
CA ILE A 100 -22.27 -3.79 7.74
C ILE A 100 -21.34 -4.79 8.44
N LEU A 101 -20.25 -4.33 9.04
CA LEU A 101 -19.31 -5.19 9.78
C LEU A 101 -19.99 -5.88 10.97
N PHE A 102 -20.83 -5.15 11.70
CA PHE A 102 -21.61 -5.70 12.81
C PHE A 102 -22.58 -6.78 12.32
N LEU A 103 -23.27 -6.54 11.22
CA LEU A 103 -24.17 -7.53 10.62
C LEU A 103 -23.40 -8.78 10.17
N LEU A 104 -22.25 -8.62 9.52
CA LEU A 104 -21.37 -9.74 9.17
C LEU A 104 -20.93 -10.52 10.42
N LEU A 105 -20.61 -9.84 11.52
CA LEU A 105 -20.21 -10.48 12.77
C LEU A 105 -21.31 -11.37 13.35
N LEU A 106 -22.58 -10.94 13.26
CA LEU A 106 -23.72 -11.75 13.68
C LEU A 106 -23.83 -13.06 12.90
N PHE A 107 -23.52 -13.03 11.60
CA PHE A 107 -23.57 -14.22 10.74
C PHE A 107 -22.29 -15.07 10.76
N ALA A 108 -21.14 -14.51 11.15
CA ALA A 108 -19.84 -15.18 11.13
C ALA A 108 -19.62 -16.18 12.29
N GLY A 109 -20.49 -16.20 13.30
CA GLY A 109 -20.40 -17.09 14.46
C GLY A 109 -19.26 -16.73 15.45
N PRO A 110 -18.98 -17.60 16.44
CA PRO A 110 -17.99 -17.33 17.49
C PRO A 110 -16.59 -17.11 16.91
N GLN A 111 -16.02 -15.93 17.14
CA GLN A 111 -14.68 -15.60 16.69
C GLN A 111 -13.65 -16.29 17.59
N LYS A 112 -12.71 -17.02 16.98
CA LYS A 112 -11.61 -17.68 17.68
C LYS A 112 -10.48 -16.67 17.86
N GLY A 113 -10.46 -15.94 18.98
CA GLY A 113 -9.42 -14.97 19.30
C GLY A 113 -9.45 -14.53 20.76
N PRO A 114 -8.36 -13.92 21.27
CA PRO A 114 -8.34 -13.33 22.61
C PRO A 114 -9.36 -12.18 22.70
N ALA A 115 -9.87 -11.92 23.90
CA ALA A 115 -10.73 -10.77 24.11
C ALA A 115 -9.93 -9.47 23.84
N LEU A 116 -10.59 -8.43 23.33
CA LEU A 116 -9.93 -7.13 23.10
C LEU A 116 -9.29 -6.54 24.37
N THR A 117 -9.79 -6.94 25.54
CA THR A 117 -9.25 -6.57 26.85
C THR A 117 -7.88 -7.17 27.15
N ASP A 118 -7.55 -8.28 26.50
CA ASP A 118 -6.29 -9.02 26.72
C ASP A 118 -5.18 -8.56 25.77
N LEU A 119 -5.53 -7.70 24.79
CA LEU A 119 -4.58 -7.17 23.81
C LEU A 119 -3.86 -5.91 24.32
N PRO A 120 -2.62 -5.66 23.84
CA PRO A 120 -1.93 -4.42 24.13
C PRO A 120 -2.73 -3.20 23.64
N ARG A 121 -2.98 -2.23 24.53
CA ARG A 121 -3.81 -1.03 24.22
C ARG A 121 -3.34 -0.23 23.00
N TRP A 122 -2.06 -0.29 22.66
CA TRP A 122 -1.53 0.40 21.48
C TRP A 122 -2.10 -0.14 20.15
N GLN A 123 -2.57 -1.39 20.11
CA GLN A 123 -3.20 -1.96 18.91
C GLN A 123 -4.56 -1.30 18.61
N LEU A 124 -5.23 -0.77 19.64
CA LEU A 124 -6.50 -0.06 19.51
C LEU A 124 -6.35 1.30 18.80
N ILE A 125 -5.14 1.85 18.74
CA ILE A 125 -4.83 3.08 17.99
C ILE A 125 -5.11 2.89 16.49
N GLY A 126 -5.02 1.65 15.99
CA GLY A 126 -5.44 1.30 14.63
C GLY A 126 -6.87 1.71 14.29
N GLY A 127 -7.78 1.61 15.27
CA GLY A 127 -9.18 2.02 15.10
C GLY A 127 -9.38 3.53 14.96
N PHE A 128 -8.49 4.34 15.52
CA PHE A 128 -8.54 5.80 15.43
C PHE A 128 -7.88 6.35 14.14
N LEU A 129 -6.87 5.65 13.63
CA LEU A 129 -6.14 6.05 12.42
C LEU A 129 -7.02 6.07 11.17
N GLY A 130 -8.02 5.18 11.08
CA GLY A 130 -8.97 5.13 9.96
C GLY A 130 -9.81 6.40 9.83
N PRO A 131 -10.61 6.78 10.85
CA PRO A 131 -11.38 8.01 10.84
C PRO A 131 -10.54 9.25 10.59
N MET A 132 -9.35 9.33 11.21
CA MET A 132 -8.42 10.44 11.00
C MET A 132 -7.99 10.56 9.53
N TYR A 133 -7.67 9.43 8.87
CA TYR A 133 -7.36 9.38 7.44
C TYR A 133 -8.53 9.92 6.60
N VAL A 134 -9.76 9.50 6.89
CA VAL A 134 -10.94 9.89 6.11
C VAL A 134 -11.29 11.37 6.30
N VAL A 135 -11.13 11.92 7.50
CA VAL A 135 -11.29 13.38 7.72
C VAL A 135 -10.29 14.16 6.88
N VAL A 136 -9.00 13.79 6.93
CA VAL A 136 -7.96 14.45 6.11
C VAL A 136 -8.25 14.30 4.63
N LEU A 137 -8.70 13.11 4.19
CA LEU A 137 -9.10 12.85 2.81
C LEU A 137 -10.23 13.78 2.36
N THR A 138 -11.28 13.90 3.17
CA THR A 138 -12.47 14.71 2.87
C THR A 138 -12.14 16.20 2.84
N LEU A 139 -11.21 16.66 3.70
CA LEU A 139 -10.73 18.03 3.71
C LEU A 139 -9.78 18.33 2.54
N ALA A 140 -8.83 17.43 2.23
CA ALA A 140 -7.81 17.69 1.21
C ALA A 140 -8.34 17.54 -0.21
N THR A 141 -9.16 16.51 -0.47
CA THR A 141 -9.59 16.15 -1.84
C THR A 141 -10.24 17.30 -2.62
N PRO A 142 -11.13 18.12 -2.03
CA PRO A 142 -11.73 19.27 -2.73
C PRO A 142 -10.73 20.37 -3.12
N HIS A 143 -9.61 20.50 -2.39
CA HIS A 143 -8.64 21.58 -2.60
C HIS A 143 -7.53 21.22 -3.58
N ILE A 144 -7.00 19.99 -3.52
CA ILE A 144 -5.86 19.56 -4.36
C ILE A 144 -6.29 18.58 -5.47
N GLY A 145 -7.55 18.14 -5.48
CA GLY A 145 -8.09 17.18 -6.44
C GLY A 145 -7.81 15.71 -6.07
N ILE A 146 -8.62 14.81 -6.63
CA ILE A 146 -8.59 13.37 -6.33
C ILE A 146 -7.25 12.73 -6.74
N ALA A 147 -6.74 13.07 -7.93
CA ALA A 147 -5.51 12.49 -8.46
C ALA A 147 -4.30 12.78 -7.55
N MET A 148 -4.11 14.06 -7.17
CA MET A 148 -3.03 14.47 -6.27
C MET A 148 -3.16 13.82 -4.89
N THR A 149 -4.39 13.75 -4.38
CA THR A 149 -4.67 13.14 -3.08
C THR A 149 -4.28 11.66 -3.06
N MET A 150 -4.60 10.90 -4.13
CA MET A 150 -4.21 9.48 -4.21
C MET A 150 -2.71 9.29 -4.33
N ILE A 151 -2.02 10.10 -5.13
CA ILE A 151 -0.56 10.01 -5.27
C ILE A 151 0.11 10.30 -3.92
N ALA A 152 -0.36 11.31 -3.18
CA ALA A 152 0.14 11.64 -1.85
C ALA A 152 -0.08 10.49 -0.85
N ILE A 153 -1.26 9.87 -0.85
CA ILE A 153 -1.59 8.73 0.01
C ILE A 153 -0.72 7.52 -0.30
N LEU A 154 -0.61 7.14 -1.57
CA LEU A 154 0.23 6.01 -2.01
C LEU A 154 1.68 6.22 -1.59
N SER A 155 2.19 7.45 -1.72
CA SER A 155 3.54 7.79 -1.31
C SER A 155 3.74 7.67 0.21
N GLY A 156 2.79 8.14 1.01
CA GLY A 156 2.80 7.97 2.46
C GLY A 156 2.71 6.50 2.88
N GLN A 157 1.91 5.69 2.20
CA GLN A 157 1.81 4.25 2.42
C GLN A 157 3.14 3.54 2.16
N VAL A 158 3.82 3.87 1.06
CA VAL A 158 5.16 3.32 0.74
C VAL A 158 6.20 3.75 1.78
N GLY A 159 6.24 5.05 2.12
CA GLY A 159 7.17 5.57 3.12
C GLY A 159 7.00 4.93 4.49
N LYS A 160 5.75 4.83 4.96
CA LYS A 160 5.41 4.13 6.21
C LYS A 160 5.82 2.66 6.15
N SER A 161 5.59 1.96 5.04
CA SER A 161 5.98 0.56 4.89
C SER A 161 7.49 0.37 5.08
N VAL A 162 8.31 1.24 4.48
CA VAL A 162 9.77 1.17 4.60
C VAL A 162 10.24 1.51 6.01
N LEU A 163 9.62 2.51 6.66
CA LEU A 163 9.92 2.85 8.06
C LEU A 163 9.63 1.68 9.00
N ILE A 164 8.48 1.02 8.85
CA ILE A 164 8.11 -0.14 9.65
C ILE A 164 9.12 -1.28 9.44
N ASP A 165 9.49 -1.56 8.19
CA ASP A 165 10.48 -2.58 7.85
C ASP A 165 11.87 -2.27 8.47
N HIS A 166 12.28 -0.99 8.48
CA HIS A 166 13.57 -0.54 9.00
C HIS A 166 13.66 -0.59 10.53
N PHE A 167 12.64 -0.05 11.20
CA PHE A 167 12.62 0.03 12.66
C PHE A 167 12.10 -1.24 13.33
N GLY A 168 11.48 -2.16 12.57
CA GLY A 168 10.84 -3.36 13.12
C GLY A 168 9.64 -3.02 13.99
N TRP A 169 8.96 -1.91 13.70
CA TRP A 169 7.80 -1.48 14.46
C TRP A 169 6.68 -2.53 14.39
N PHE A 170 5.90 -2.65 15.47
CA PHE A 170 4.76 -3.58 15.59
C PHE A 170 5.12 -5.08 15.59
N GLY A 171 6.33 -5.44 16.03
CA GLY A 171 6.77 -6.83 16.09
C GLY A 171 7.19 -7.41 14.74
N ALA A 172 7.33 -6.56 13.72
CA ALA A 172 7.92 -6.96 12.45
C ALA A 172 9.40 -7.31 12.63
N THR A 173 9.84 -8.44 12.06
CA THR A 173 11.27 -8.79 11.98
C THR A 173 12.02 -7.64 11.32
N ARG A 174 12.93 -7.01 12.07
CA ARG A 174 13.71 -5.85 11.63
C ARG A 174 14.52 -6.22 10.37
N LYS A 175 14.22 -5.58 9.25
CA LYS A 175 14.95 -5.81 7.99
C LYS A 175 15.96 -4.70 7.79
N LYS A 176 17.17 -5.06 7.36
CA LYS A 176 18.15 -4.08 6.88
C LYS A 176 17.62 -3.50 5.58
N VAL A 177 17.03 -2.31 5.66
CA VAL A 177 16.61 -1.57 4.48
C VAL A 177 17.84 -1.17 3.68
N ASN A 178 17.99 -1.74 2.48
CA ASN A 178 19.07 -1.41 1.55
C ASN A 178 18.94 0.04 1.05
N ALA A 179 20.08 0.67 0.69
CA ALA A 179 20.14 2.03 0.15
C ALA A 179 19.22 2.24 -1.09
N GLU A 180 18.94 1.17 -1.82
CA GLU A 180 18.03 1.13 -2.97
C GLU A 180 16.57 1.43 -2.62
N ARG A 181 16.08 1.01 -1.45
CA ARG A 181 14.71 1.36 -0.98
C ARG A 181 14.60 2.84 -0.61
N TRP A 182 15.67 3.41 -0.07
CA TRP A 182 15.76 4.86 0.18
C TRP A 182 15.79 5.65 -1.12
N LEU A 183 16.49 5.16 -2.14
CA LEU A 183 16.49 5.75 -3.48
C LEU A 183 15.09 5.70 -4.11
N ALA A 184 14.40 4.55 -4.04
CA ALA A 184 13.03 4.41 -4.56
C ALA A 184 12.05 5.37 -3.87
N LEU A 185 12.17 5.55 -2.55
CA LEU A 185 11.43 6.57 -1.80
C LEU A 185 11.74 7.98 -2.29
N GLY A 186 13.02 8.31 -2.47
CA GLY A 186 13.45 9.60 -3.01
C GLY A 186 12.83 9.89 -4.37
N VAL A 187 12.80 8.90 -5.27
CA VAL A 187 12.18 9.03 -6.60
C VAL A 187 10.67 9.28 -6.50
N ILE A 188 9.96 8.59 -5.60
CA ILE A 188 8.52 8.81 -5.38
C ILE A 188 8.26 10.25 -4.89
N VAL A 189 9.08 10.75 -3.95
CA VAL A 189 8.96 12.12 -3.44
C VAL A 189 9.25 13.15 -4.53
N VAL A 190 10.28 12.94 -5.35
CA VAL A 190 10.62 13.82 -6.48
C VAL A 190 9.49 13.83 -7.52
N ALA A 191 8.93 12.67 -7.85
CA ALA A 191 7.79 12.56 -8.75
C ALA A 191 6.57 13.33 -8.20
N LEU A 192 6.27 13.20 -6.90
CA LEU A 192 5.22 13.96 -6.22
C LEU A 192 5.41 15.48 -6.34
N VAL A 193 6.62 15.97 -6.08
CA VAL A 193 6.95 17.40 -6.14
C VAL A 193 6.85 17.94 -7.57
N LEU A 194 7.26 17.16 -8.56
CA LEU A 194 7.12 17.52 -9.97
C LEU A 194 5.65 17.61 -10.40
N ILE A 195 4.84 16.62 -10.03
CA ILE A 195 3.40 16.61 -10.34
C ILE A 195 2.68 17.73 -9.59
N ALA A 196 3.07 18.05 -8.36
CA ALA A 196 2.46 19.15 -7.59
C ALA A 196 2.82 20.56 -8.09
N ARG A 197 3.84 20.68 -8.94
CA ARG A 197 4.31 21.96 -9.51
C ARG A 197 3.82 22.20 -10.95
N GLY A 198 3.40 21.16 -11.66
CA GLY A 198 2.80 21.25 -13.00
C GLY A 198 1.30 21.42 -12.92
#